data_AF-A0A8S1YDH6-F1
#
_entry.id   AF-A0A8S1YDH6-F1
#
_cell.length_a   1.000
_cell.length_b   1.000
_cell.length_c   1.000
_cell.angle_alpha   90.00
_cell.angle_beta   90.00
_cell.angle_gamma   90.00
#
_symmetry.space_group_name_H-M   'P 1'
#
loop_
_entity.id
_entity.type
_entity.pdbx_description
1 polymer ?
#
loop_
_entity_poly.entity_id
_entity_poly.type
_entity_poly.pdbx_seq_one_letter_code
_entity_poly.pdbx_strand_id
1 'polypeptide(L)'
;MFIIFLFCITTTLSSFINCPEQTQQYCDDNYHPVCAYVQDEKIAKQYQNACEACKISTTQYYYEGECKQLKNHTQIYRLTTESNEQSDLIKDCDENIRYLTDCSNKESLVCGVFTSTENCTTCQNEYYNFCVACADQKVDYYYDGYCKNEQTKSEIIYCPADRPSNCDENGQSVCSQTTYPCSTQDCVLESKSWCAACSNSQVITYYQGSCQKYLEYAKNVNIMEEVAQKCNSLQPETCTETVQEVCATETCNDDGLICQKTYSNSCLACKNTKVISYLPFSCFSYQQFIIWSMIIYFLQ
;
A
#
# COMPACT_ATOMS: atom_id res chain seq x y z
N MET A 1 -11.34 -31.65 -17.52
CA MET A 1 -11.63 -30.71 -16.40
C MET A 1 -10.67 -29.51 -16.34
N PHE A 2 -9.43 -29.61 -16.84
CA PHE A 2 -8.48 -28.49 -16.87
C PHE A 2 -8.81 -27.39 -17.91
N ILE A 3 -9.54 -27.71 -18.99
CA ILE A 3 -9.89 -26.74 -20.05
C ILE A 3 -10.99 -25.76 -19.62
N ILE A 4 -11.84 -26.12 -18.65
CA ILE A 4 -12.93 -25.26 -18.16
C ILE A 4 -12.40 -24.16 -17.22
N PHE A 5 -11.31 -24.44 -16.48
CA PHE A 5 -10.69 -23.46 -15.59
C PHE A 5 -9.95 -22.34 -16.35
N LEU A 6 -9.44 -22.63 -17.56
CA LEU A 6 -8.76 -21.65 -18.41
C LEU A 6 -9.73 -20.60 -19.00
N PHE A 7 -11.02 -20.92 -19.11
CA PHE A 7 -12.03 -20.03 -19.68
C PHE A 7 -12.62 -19.02 -18.67
N CYS A 8 -12.39 -19.20 -17.36
CA CYS A 8 -12.92 -18.28 -16.33
C CYS A 8 -11.99 -17.10 -16.02
N ILE A 9 -10.71 -17.16 -16.39
CA ILE A 9 -9.71 -16.11 -16.07
C ILE A 9 -9.74 -14.95 -17.09
N THR A 10 -10.48 -15.04 -18.19
CA THR A 10 -10.43 -14.06 -19.29
C THR A 10 -11.46 -12.92 -19.22
N THR A 11 -12.29 -12.82 -18.17
CA THR A 11 -13.47 -11.92 -18.22
C THR A 11 -13.37 -10.60 -17.44
N THR A 12 -12.19 -10.18 -16.96
CA THR A 12 -12.08 -8.90 -16.21
C THR A 12 -10.96 -7.97 -16.68
N LEU A 13 -10.55 -8.05 -17.94
CA LEU A 13 -9.75 -6.99 -18.54
C LEU A 13 -10.71 -5.92 -19.07
N SER A 14 -10.93 -4.85 -18.29
CA SER A 14 -11.44 -3.60 -18.85
C SER A 14 -10.46 -3.14 -19.92
N SER A 15 -10.78 -3.43 -21.18
CA SER A 15 -9.96 -3.04 -22.31
C SER A 15 -10.01 -1.53 -22.46
N PHE A 16 -8.85 -0.88 -22.38
CA PHE A 16 -8.70 0.52 -22.78
C PHE A 16 -9.03 0.64 -24.27
N ILE A 17 -9.96 1.53 -24.62
CA ILE A 17 -10.37 1.76 -26.01
C ILE A 17 -9.74 3.07 -26.46
N ASN A 18 -8.95 3.02 -27.54
CA ASN A 18 -8.36 4.21 -28.14
C ASN A 18 -9.44 5.01 -28.88
N CYS A 19 -9.34 6.34 -28.81
CA CYS A 19 -10.18 7.19 -29.65
C CYS A 19 -9.78 7.04 -31.13
N PRO A 20 -10.75 7.00 -32.07
CA PRO A 20 -10.46 6.97 -33.50
C PRO A 20 -9.81 8.28 -33.95
N GLU A 21 -8.88 8.21 -34.92
CA GLU A 21 -8.20 9.41 -35.47
C GLU A 21 -9.17 10.42 -36.10
N GLN A 22 -10.34 9.96 -36.57
CA GLN A 22 -11.40 10.80 -37.09
C GLN A 22 -12.58 10.81 -36.13
N THR A 23 -12.72 11.90 -35.39
CA THR A 23 -13.85 12.13 -34.49
C THR A 23 -15.07 12.54 -35.30
N GLN A 24 -16.22 11.92 -35.03
CA GLN A 24 -17.48 12.37 -35.61
C GLN A 24 -17.82 13.78 -35.11
N GLN A 25 -18.34 14.63 -36.01
CA GLN A 25 -18.70 16.01 -35.67
C GLN A 25 -19.97 16.10 -34.80
N TYR A 26 -20.81 15.07 -34.87
CA TYR A 26 -22.07 14.98 -34.15
C TYR A 26 -22.10 13.70 -33.33
N CYS A 27 -22.40 13.83 -32.04
CA CYS A 27 -22.57 12.72 -31.11
C CYS A 27 -24.07 12.49 -30.86
N ASP A 28 -24.44 11.23 -30.66
CA ASP A 28 -25.78 10.86 -30.21
C ASP A 28 -25.98 11.25 -28.74
N ASP A 29 -27.21 11.60 -28.35
CA ASP A 29 -27.59 12.02 -26.99
C ASP A 29 -27.81 10.81 -26.05
N ASN A 30 -27.60 9.58 -26.55
CA ASN A 30 -27.71 8.38 -25.74
C ASN A 30 -26.64 8.33 -24.63
N TYR A 31 -27.11 8.26 -23.38
CA TYR A 31 -26.26 8.25 -22.20
C TYR A 31 -25.65 6.86 -21.96
N HIS A 32 -24.36 6.75 -22.23
CA HIS A 32 -23.53 5.56 -22.03
C HIS A 32 -22.20 6.00 -21.42
N PRO A 33 -22.15 6.21 -20.09
CA PRO A 33 -21.06 6.93 -19.45
C PRO A 33 -19.72 6.28 -19.77
N VAL A 34 -18.72 7.10 -20.03
CA VAL A 34 -17.33 6.67 -20.18
C VAL A 34 -16.42 7.54 -19.33
N CYS A 35 -15.30 6.98 -18.93
CA CYS A 35 -14.25 7.70 -18.26
C CYS A 35 -13.03 7.78 -19.17
N ALA A 36 -12.61 9.01 -19.52
CA ALA A 36 -11.57 9.25 -20.51
C ALA A 36 -10.34 9.91 -19.89
N TYR A 37 -9.16 9.51 -20.37
CA TYR A 37 -7.88 10.07 -19.94
C TYR A 37 -7.42 11.16 -20.91
N VAL A 38 -7.28 12.38 -20.36
CA VAL A 38 -6.84 13.56 -21.10
C VAL A 38 -5.36 13.79 -20.85
N GLN A 39 -4.56 13.81 -21.93
CA GLN A 39 -3.09 13.82 -21.88
C GLN A 39 -2.51 15.00 -21.08
N ASP A 40 -3.11 16.18 -21.21
CA ASP A 40 -2.61 17.42 -20.60
C ASP A 40 -2.92 17.51 -19.10
N GLU A 41 -3.97 16.84 -18.65
CA GLU A 41 -4.45 16.99 -17.28
C GLU A 41 -4.07 15.80 -16.39
N LYS A 42 -3.67 14.66 -16.97
CA LYS A 42 -3.44 13.39 -16.24
C LYS A 42 -4.61 12.99 -15.32
N ILE A 43 -5.80 13.51 -15.58
CA ILE A 43 -7.01 13.29 -14.80
C ILE A 43 -7.99 12.52 -15.67
N ALA A 44 -8.65 11.53 -15.08
CA ALA A 44 -9.74 10.82 -15.70
C ALA A 44 -11.02 11.66 -15.54
N LYS A 45 -11.65 12.03 -16.66
CA LYS A 45 -12.89 12.84 -16.69
C LYS A 45 -14.08 11.99 -17.14
N GLN A 46 -15.23 12.26 -16.52
CA GLN A 46 -16.49 11.61 -16.87
C GLN A 46 -17.11 12.28 -18.10
N TYR A 47 -17.51 11.49 -19.08
CA TYR A 47 -18.28 11.94 -20.24
C TYR A 47 -19.59 11.15 -20.36
N GLN A 48 -20.56 11.74 -21.07
CA GLN A 48 -21.87 11.11 -21.28
C GLN A 48 -21.78 9.89 -22.19
N ASN A 49 -20.86 9.89 -23.16
CA ASN A 49 -20.56 8.77 -24.04
C ASN A 49 -19.16 8.88 -24.66
N ALA A 50 -18.74 7.80 -25.32
CA ALA A 50 -17.45 7.69 -26.01
C ALA A 50 -17.22 8.79 -27.06
N CYS A 51 -18.27 9.19 -27.79
CA CYS A 51 -18.16 10.21 -28.82
C CYS A 51 -17.78 11.57 -28.21
N GLU A 52 -18.47 11.99 -27.14
CA GLU A 52 -18.16 13.23 -26.44
C GLU A 52 -16.77 13.20 -25.79
N ALA A 53 -16.34 12.05 -25.26
CA ALA A 53 -14.98 11.87 -24.74
C ALA A 53 -13.90 12.07 -25.83
N CYS A 54 -14.10 11.44 -26.99
CA CYS A 54 -13.13 11.46 -28.09
C CYS A 54 -13.14 12.76 -28.89
N LYS A 55 -14.20 13.56 -28.82
CA LYS A 55 -14.28 14.89 -29.45
C LYS A 55 -13.20 15.86 -28.94
N ILE A 56 -12.69 15.62 -27.74
CA ILE A 56 -11.57 16.36 -27.17
C ILE A 56 -10.28 15.81 -27.77
N SER A 57 -9.58 16.67 -28.52
CA SER A 57 -8.36 16.29 -29.26
C SER A 57 -7.22 15.75 -28.39
N THR A 58 -7.28 15.96 -27.09
CA THR A 58 -6.28 15.54 -26.10
C THR A 58 -6.67 14.26 -25.35
N THR A 59 -7.83 13.67 -25.65
CA THR A 59 -8.24 12.37 -25.13
C THR A 59 -7.54 11.25 -25.91
N GLN A 60 -6.74 10.43 -25.23
CA GLN A 60 -6.04 9.30 -25.89
C GLN A 60 -6.88 8.02 -25.88
N TYR A 61 -7.45 7.70 -24.72
CA TYR A 61 -8.22 6.49 -24.51
C TYR A 61 -9.32 6.69 -23.46
N TYR A 62 -10.32 5.83 -23.50
CA TYR A 62 -11.42 5.79 -22.54
C TYR A 62 -11.75 4.34 -22.14
N TYR A 63 -12.55 4.20 -21.08
CA TYR A 63 -13.19 2.95 -20.70
C TYR A 63 -14.67 3.19 -20.41
N GLU A 64 -15.48 2.16 -20.60
CA GLU A 64 -16.93 2.21 -20.34
C GLU A 64 -17.23 2.20 -18.84
N GLY A 65 -18.21 2.99 -18.43
CA GLY A 65 -18.64 3.15 -17.05
C GLY A 65 -18.30 4.52 -16.45
N GLU A 66 -18.63 4.67 -15.18
CA GLU A 66 -18.35 5.90 -14.43
C GLU A 66 -16.88 5.95 -13.98
N CYS A 67 -16.29 7.14 -14.00
CA CYS A 67 -15.01 7.41 -13.36
C CYS A 67 -15.14 7.11 -11.87
N LYS A 68 -14.39 6.11 -11.41
CA LYS A 68 -14.14 5.94 -9.98
C LYS A 68 -13.39 7.19 -9.53
N GLN A 69 -14.09 8.10 -8.86
CA GLN A 69 -13.52 9.38 -8.44
C GLN A 69 -12.25 9.13 -7.63
N LEU A 70 -11.09 9.46 -8.21
CA LEU A 70 -9.90 9.77 -7.41
C LEU A 70 -10.24 11.07 -6.67
N LYS A 71 -10.70 10.95 -5.42
CA LYS A 71 -11.03 12.11 -4.58
C LYS A 71 -9.73 12.88 -4.25
N ASN A 72 -9.43 13.84 -5.12
CA ASN A 72 -8.67 15.09 -4.94
C ASN A 72 -7.51 15.12 -3.92
N HIS A 73 -6.28 15.18 -4.46
CA HIS A 73 -5.17 15.90 -3.85
C HIS A 73 -4.60 16.92 -4.85
N THR A 74 -5.11 18.14 -4.80
CA THR A 74 -4.47 19.33 -5.36
C THR A 74 -4.20 20.29 -4.21
N GLN A 75 -3.04 20.15 -3.58
CA GLN A 75 -2.45 21.25 -2.82
C GLN A 75 -1.05 21.52 -3.36
N ILE A 76 -0.91 22.74 -3.87
CA ILE A 76 0.29 23.35 -4.43
C ILE A 76 1.29 23.53 -3.29
N TYR A 77 2.33 22.70 -3.22
CA TYR A 77 3.50 23.00 -2.40
C TYR A 77 4.54 23.75 -3.23
N ARG A 78 4.80 24.98 -2.80
CA ARG A 78 5.93 25.80 -3.24
C ARG A 78 7.21 25.10 -2.75
N LEU A 79 8.05 24.66 -3.69
CA LEU A 79 9.40 24.19 -3.40
C LEU A 79 10.25 25.36 -2.86
N THR A 80 10.78 25.19 -1.65
CA THR A 80 12.07 25.77 -1.28
C THR A 80 13.06 24.62 -1.11
N THR A 81 14.10 24.69 -1.95
CA THR A 81 15.23 23.78 -2.06
C THR A 81 16.13 23.79 -0.82
N GLU A 82 16.83 22.65 -0.63
CA GLU A 82 18.08 22.47 0.13
C GLU A 82 18.00 22.27 1.66
N SER A 83 17.84 21.02 2.09
CA SER A 83 18.93 20.23 2.71
C SER A 83 18.47 18.82 3.08
N ASN A 84 19.41 17.88 3.00
CA ASN A 84 19.28 16.42 3.13
C ASN A 84 19.05 15.96 4.58
N GLU A 85 17.96 16.40 5.19
CA GLU A 85 17.30 15.67 6.26
C GLU A 85 15.83 15.71 5.91
N GLN A 86 15.32 14.59 5.39
CA GLN A 86 13.89 14.34 5.43
C GLN A 86 13.55 14.08 6.90
N SER A 87 13.60 15.16 7.70
CA SER A 87 12.94 15.26 8.98
C SER A 87 11.50 14.92 8.66
N ASP A 88 11.10 13.70 9.01
CA ASP A 88 9.70 13.40 9.21
C ASP A 88 9.13 14.61 9.96
N LEU A 89 8.17 15.31 9.36
CA LEU A 89 7.68 16.55 9.93
C LEU A 89 6.96 16.15 11.22
N ILE A 90 7.67 16.23 12.34
CA ILE A 90 7.14 15.95 13.66
C ILE A 90 6.01 16.95 13.90
N LYS A 91 4.83 16.44 14.23
CA LYS A 91 3.63 17.23 14.50
C LYS A 91 3.21 16.98 15.93
N ASP A 92 3.14 18.04 16.72
CA ASP A 92 2.74 17.95 18.13
C ASP A 92 1.23 17.71 18.27
N CYS A 93 0.85 16.90 19.25
CA CYS A 93 -0.55 16.74 19.63
C CYS A 93 -0.98 17.86 20.57
N ASP A 94 -1.39 19.00 19.99
CA ASP A 94 -1.91 20.13 20.73
C ASP A 94 -3.32 19.87 21.32
N GLU A 95 -3.75 20.70 22.28
CA GLU A 95 -5.07 20.55 22.92
C GLU A 95 -6.23 20.56 21.92
N ASN A 96 -6.14 21.35 20.84
CA ASN A 96 -7.22 21.45 19.86
C ASN A 96 -7.42 20.12 19.12
N ILE A 97 -6.33 19.45 18.76
CA ILE A 97 -6.38 18.16 18.07
C ILE A 97 -6.86 17.06 19.04
N ARG A 98 -6.41 17.10 20.30
CA ARG A 98 -6.80 16.11 21.33
C ARG A 98 -8.31 16.06 21.59
N TYR A 99 -8.99 17.20 21.47
CA TYR A 99 -10.43 17.30 21.70
C TYR A 99 -11.28 17.18 20.41
N LEU A 100 -10.69 16.78 19.28
CA LEU A 100 -11.46 16.44 18.08
C LEU A 100 -12.30 15.18 18.34
N THR A 101 -13.62 15.34 18.36
CA THR A 101 -14.56 14.23 18.58
C THR A 101 -14.88 13.43 17.32
N ASP A 102 -14.56 13.97 16.14
CA ASP A 102 -14.80 13.34 14.85
C ASP A 102 -13.46 13.02 14.16
N CYS A 103 -13.00 11.78 14.33
CA CYS A 103 -11.80 11.25 13.68
C CYS A 103 -12.12 10.41 12.42
N SER A 104 -13.35 10.45 11.90
CA SER A 104 -13.82 9.51 10.88
C SER A 104 -13.33 9.81 9.45
N ASN A 105 -12.79 11.01 9.20
CA ASN A 105 -12.70 11.53 7.82
C ASN A 105 -11.32 11.44 7.15
N LYS A 106 -10.31 10.81 7.76
CA LYS A 106 -8.96 10.70 7.16
C LYS A 106 -8.31 9.36 7.47
N GLU A 107 -8.12 8.52 6.47
CA GLU A 107 -7.27 7.33 6.56
C GLU A 107 -5.85 7.75 6.19
N SER A 108 -4.98 7.92 7.19
CA SER A 108 -3.59 8.29 6.95
C SER A 108 -2.80 7.78 8.13
N LEU A 109 -2.23 6.59 7.98
CA LEU A 109 -1.48 5.92 9.05
C LEU A 109 -0.41 6.87 9.61
N VAL A 110 -0.32 6.94 10.94
CA VAL A 110 0.70 7.72 11.64
C VAL A 110 1.33 6.89 12.75
N CYS A 111 2.53 7.29 13.15
CA CYS A 111 3.17 6.81 14.36
C CYS A 111 3.08 7.88 15.45
N GLY A 112 2.41 7.56 16.56
CA GLY A 112 2.39 8.39 17.76
C GLY A 112 3.52 8.01 18.71
N VAL A 113 4.20 9.01 19.27
CA VAL A 113 5.37 8.85 20.15
C VAL A 113 5.07 9.36 21.56
N PHE A 114 5.54 8.60 22.56
CA PHE A 114 5.38 8.87 23.99
C PHE A 114 6.73 9.30 24.58
N THR A 115 6.90 10.57 24.95
CA THR A 115 8.12 11.10 25.58
C THR A 115 8.07 11.07 27.11
N SER A 116 6.88 11.08 27.70
CA SER A 116 6.70 11.32 29.14
C SER A 116 6.87 10.09 30.05
N THR A 117 7.23 8.92 29.53
CA THR A 117 7.42 7.71 30.37
C THR A 117 8.90 7.36 30.47
N GLU A 118 9.53 7.62 31.63
CA GLU A 118 10.95 7.36 31.92
C GLU A 118 11.39 5.88 31.77
N ASN A 119 10.51 4.95 31.39
CA ASN A 119 10.81 3.54 31.16
C ASN A 119 9.86 2.92 30.13
N CYS A 120 9.76 3.46 28.92
CA CYS A 120 9.09 2.74 27.83
C CYS A 120 10.05 1.66 27.27
N THR A 121 9.56 0.43 27.06
CA THR A 121 10.23 -0.54 26.17
C THR A 121 9.83 -0.35 24.71
N THR A 122 8.70 0.32 24.46
CA THR A 122 8.20 0.68 23.12
C THR A 122 7.55 2.07 23.24
N CYS A 123 8.29 3.12 22.85
CA CYS A 123 7.85 4.52 22.97
C CYS A 123 6.95 4.98 21.82
N GLN A 124 6.43 4.05 21.02
CA GLN A 124 5.78 4.36 19.76
C GLN A 124 4.62 3.40 19.50
N ASN A 125 3.49 3.89 19.00
CA ASN A 125 2.37 3.06 18.55
C ASN A 125 1.83 3.58 17.22
N GLU A 126 1.38 2.64 16.38
CA GLU A 126 0.73 2.96 15.11
C GLU A 126 -0.74 3.27 15.33
N TYR A 127 -1.18 4.35 14.70
CA TYR A 127 -2.56 4.80 14.74
C TYR A 127 -3.06 4.96 13.32
N TYR A 128 -4.34 4.63 13.14
CA TYR A 128 -5.00 4.71 11.84
C TYR A 128 -4.98 6.11 11.23
N ASN A 129 -5.02 7.14 12.09
CA ASN A 129 -4.80 8.52 11.71
C ASN A 129 -4.33 9.38 12.88
N PHE A 130 -3.88 10.60 12.57
CA PHE A 130 -3.39 11.57 13.56
C PHE A 130 -4.42 11.97 14.62
N CYS A 131 -5.71 11.98 14.28
CA CYS A 131 -6.76 12.32 15.23
C CYS A 131 -6.88 11.24 16.31
N VAL A 132 -6.88 9.96 15.89
CA VAL A 132 -6.85 8.82 16.83
C VAL A 132 -5.54 8.81 17.63
N ALA A 133 -4.40 9.13 17.00
CA ALA A 133 -3.13 9.23 17.70
C ALA A 133 -3.17 10.29 18.80
N CYS A 134 -3.58 11.52 18.49
CA CYS A 134 -3.60 12.59 19.47
C CYS A 134 -4.71 12.45 20.52
N ALA A 135 -5.81 11.77 20.21
CA ALA A 135 -6.83 11.46 21.21
C ALA A 135 -6.30 10.54 22.34
N ASP A 136 -5.24 9.76 22.08
CA ASP A 136 -4.52 9.05 23.12
C ASP A 136 -3.66 10.03 23.93
N GLN A 137 -4.04 10.23 25.20
CA GLN A 137 -3.37 11.16 26.11
C GLN A 137 -1.89 10.84 26.34
N LYS A 138 -1.44 9.63 25.98
CA LYS A 138 -0.03 9.25 26.09
C LYS A 138 0.80 9.83 24.95
N VAL A 139 0.23 10.00 23.76
CA VAL A 139 0.95 10.47 22.56
C VAL A 139 1.27 11.94 22.72
N ASP A 140 2.55 12.29 22.68
CA ASP A 140 3.02 13.68 22.76
C ASP A 140 3.08 14.32 21.36
N TYR A 141 3.62 13.58 20.39
CA TYR A 141 3.70 13.99 18.99
C TYR A 141 3.54 12.80 18.05
N TYR A 142 3.35 13.07 16.76
CA TYR A 142 3.25 12.04 15.73
C TYR A 142 4.03 12.41 14.47
N TYR A 143 4.28 11.41 13.64
CA TYR A 143 4.76 11.58 12.27
C TYR A 143 3.98 10.66 11.32
N ASP A 144 3.95 11.01 10.04
CA ASP A 144 3.21 10.26 9.03
C ASP A 144 3.92 8.92 8.73
N GLY A 145 3.14 7.83 8.61
CA GLY A 145 3.66 6.49 8.31
C GLY A 145 3.69 5.53 9.50
N TYR A 146 4.54 4.50 9.40
CA TYR A 146 4.68 3.41 10.37
C TYR A 146 5.62 3.77 11.51
N CYS A 147 5.49 3.10 12.66
CA CYS A 147 6.42 3.32 13.76
C CYS A 147 7.78 2.67 13.51
N LYS A 148 8.83 3.42 13.82
CA LYS A 148 10.20 2.92 13.83
C LYS A 148 10.38 2.12 15.11
N ASN A 149 10.13 0.81 15.08
CA ASN A 149 10.46 -0.07 16.20
C ASN A 149 11.97 0.00 16.47
N GLU A 150 12.39 0.50 17.63
CA GLU A 150 13.80 0.53 18.01
C GLU A 150 14.41 -0.87 18.18
N GLN A 151 13.58 -1.90 18.41
CA GLN A 151 14.00 -3.29 18.59
C GLN A 151 13.98 -4.13 17.31
N THR A 152 13.18 -3.73 16.33
CA THR A 152 13.18 -4.29 14.97
C THR A 152 13.14 -3.10 14.06
N LYS A 153 14.30 -2.47 13.87
CA LYS A 153 14.51 -1.44 12.87
C LYS A 153 14.38 -2.12 11.52
N SER A 154 13.15 -2.49 11.15
CA SER A 154 12.93 -3.19 9.91
C SER A 154 13.26 -2.20 8.82
N GLU A 155 14.38 -2.45 8.15
CA GLU A 155 14.85 -1.61 7.06
C GLU A 155 14.00 -1.87 5.79
N ILE A 156 13.06 -2.81 5.88
CA ILE A 156 12.09 -3.19 4.84
C ILE A 156 10.79 -2.40 5.06
N ILE A 157 10.41 -1.59 4.08
CA ILE A 157 9.24 -0.72 4.10
C ILE A 157 8.24 -1.18 3.01
N TYR A 158 6.96 -1.24 3.34
CA TYR A 158 5.91 -1.57 2.38
C TYR A 158 5.56 -0.39 1.48
N CYS A 159 5.33 -0.69 0.20
CA CYS A 159 4.74 0.29 -0.68
C CYS A 159 3.27 0.54 -0.31
N PRO A 160 2.79 1.79 -0.40
CA PRO A 160 1.39 2.11 -0.17
C PRO A 160 0.49 1.42 -1.20
N ALA A 161 -0.78 1.19 -0.82
CA ALA A 161 -1.80 0.68 -1.74
C ALA A 161 -2.02 1.66 -2.91
N ASP A 162 -2.07 2.96 -2.60
CA ASP A 162 -2.11 4.03 -3.60
C ASP A 162 -0.72 4.26 -4.20
N ARG A 163 -0.53 3.78 -5.44
CA ARG A 163 0.75 3.80 -6.12
C ARG A 163 1.03 5.18 -6.72
N PRO A 164 2.22 5.78 -6.48
CA PRO A 164 2.56 7.05 -7.08
C PRO A 164 2.70 6.91 -8.60
N SER A 165 2.11 7.83 -9.36
CA SER A 165 2.14 7.84 -10.83
C SER A 165 3.22 8.74 -11.41
N ASN A 166 3.75 9.68 -10.63
CA ASN A 166 4.82 10.58 -11.04
C ASN A 166 5.87 10.63 -9.93
N CYS A 167 7.08 10.20 -10.27
CA CYS A 167 8.18 10.15 -9.32
C CYS A 167 9.31 11.05 -9.79
N ASP A 168 9.83 11.84 -8.86
CA ASP A 168 11.12 12.47 -9.06
C ASP A 168 12.20 11.37 -9.01
N GLU A 169 13.10 11.39 -9.99
CA GLU A 169 14.25 10.48 -10.03
C GLU A 169 15.35 10.93 -9.05
N ASN A 170 15.24 12.13 -8.48
CA ASN A 170 16.14 12.64 -7.46
C ASN A 170 15.76 12.06 -6.08
N GLY A 171 16.36 10.92 -5.74
CA GLY A 171 16.19 10.31 -4.42
C GLY A 171 17.39 9.47 -4.01
N GLN A 172 17.36 8.98 -2.77
CA GLN A 172 18.28 7.94 -2.32
C GLN A 172 17.89 6.62 -2.98
N SER A 173 18.89 5.87 -3.47
CA SER A 173 18.61 4.57 -4.07
C SER A 173 18.01 3.62 -3.03
N VAL A 174 17.07 2.82 -3.50
CA VAL A 174 16.41 1.79 -2.70
C VAL A 174 16.47 0.46 -3.43
N CYS A 175 16.41 -0.61 -2.66
CA CYS A 175 16.25 -1.94 -3.21
C CYS A 175 14.79 -2.35 -3.15
N SER A 176 14.11 -2.31 -4.30
CA SER A 176 12.72 -2.75 -4.43
C SER A 176 12.63 -4.28 -4.53
N GLN A 177 11.56 -4.86 -3.99
CA GLN A 177 11.33 -6.30 -3.95
C GLN A 177 9.98 -6.60 -4.62
N THR A 178 9.99 -7.45 -5.65
CA THR A 178 8.78 -7.81 -6.41
C THR A 178 8.05 -9.01 -5.83
N THR A 179 8.75 -9.79 -5.00
CA THR A 179 8.19 -10.87 -4.21
C THR A 179 8.64 -10.69 -2.77
N TYR A 180 7.90 -11.28 -1.85
CA TYR A 180 8.24 -11.23 -0.44
C TYR A 180 7.95 -12.58 0.23
N PRO A 181 8.90 -13.17 0.99
CA PRO A 181 10.25 -12.66 1.24
C PRO A 181 11.16 -12.83 0.00
N CYS A 182 11.99 -11.84 -0.29
CA CYS A 182 12.95 -11.92 -1.38
C CYS A 182 14.36 -12.25 -0.85
N SER A 183 14.90 -13.42 -1.17
CA SER A 183 16.23 -13.84 -0.71
C SER A 183 17.25 -14.05 -1.84
N THR A 184 16.87 -13.73 -3.08
CA THR A 184 17.71 -13.94 -4.27
C THR A 184 17.84 -12.64 -5.08
N GLN A 185 18.85 -12.58 -5.95
CA GLN A 185 19.07 -11.42 -6.82
C GLN A 185 17.90 -11.21 -7.80
N ASP A 186 17.18 -12.27 -8.17
CA ASP A 186 16.15 -12.23 -9.22
C ASP A 186 14.84 -11.55 -8.77
N CYS A 187 14.62 -11.44 -7.46
CA CYS A 187 13.42 -10.81 -6.89
C CYS A 187 13.66 -9.38 -6.39
N VAL A 188 14.88 -8.85 -6.56
CA VAL A 188 15.23 -7.48 -6.21
C VAL A 188 15.54 -6.63 -7.43
N LEU A 189 15.19 -5.34 -7.35
CA LEU A 189 15.50 -4.36 -8.37
C LEU A 189 15.99 -3.06 -7.73
N GLU A 190 17.16 -2.58 -8.14
CA GLU A 190 17.67 -1.28 -7.71
C GLU A 190 16.80 -0.17 -8.32
N SER A 191 16.29 0.72 -7.47
CA SER A 191 15.46 1.86 -7.88
C SER A 191 16.10 3.16 -7.41
N LYS A 192 15.99 4.22 -8.20
CA LYS A 192 16.59 5.52 -7.89
C LYS A 192 15.96 6.21 -6.67
N SER A 193 14.71 5.87 -6.34
CA SER A 193 13.99 6.42 -5.20
C SER A 193 12.91 5.45 -4.73
N TRP A 194 12.42 5.62 -3.49
CA TRP A 194 11.26 4.87 -2.97
C TRP A 194 10.02 5.07 -3.86
N CYS A 195 9.84 6.27 -4.42
CA CYS A 195 8.72 6.56 -5.30
C CYS A 195 8.84 5.72 -6.57
N ALA A 196 10.02 5.73 -7.22
CA ALA A 196 10.24 4.94 -8.43
C ALA A 196 10.02 3.43 -8.17
N ALA A 197 10.50 2.92 -7.03
CA ALA A 197 10.21 1.56 -6.59
C ALA A 197 8.70 1.30 -6.48
N CYS A 198 8.00 2.13 -5.72
CA CYS A 198 6.59 1.92 -5.43
C CYS A 198 5.64 2.29 -6.58
N SER A 199 6.09 3.01 -7.62
CA SER A 199 5.30 3.24 -8.83
C SER A 199 5.08 1.96 -9.65
N ASN A 200 5.95 0.95 -9.48
CA ASN A 200 5.76 -0.36 -10.07
C ASN A 200 4.78 -1.17 -9.20
N SER A 201 3.64 -1.54 -9.78
CA SER A 201 2.61 -2.33 -9.10
C SER A 201 3.06 -3.74 -8.70
N GLN A 202 4.14 -4.25 -9.29
CA GLN A 202 4.74 -5.53 -8.91
C GLN A 202 5.62 -5.41 -7.65
N VAL A 203 6.07 -4.21 -7.27
CA VAL A 203 6.90 -4.02 -6.08
C VAL A 203 6.02 -4.04 -4.84
N ILE A 204 6.35 -4.92 -3.89
CA ILE A 204 5.60 -5.09 -2.64
C ILE A 204 6.24 -4.25 -1.53
N THR A 205 7.57 -4.33 -1.43
CA THR A 205 8.39 -3.72 -0.38
C THR A 205 9.64 -3.09 -0.99
N TYR A 206 10.30 -2.22 -0.23
CA TYR A 206 11.62 -1.71 -0.57
C TYR A 206 12.50 -1.62 0.68
N TYR A 207 13.80 -1.67 0.48
CA TYR A 207 14.83 -1.49 1.50
C TYR A 207 15.60 -0.20 1.23
N GLN A 208 15.86 0.61 2.27
CA GLN A 208 16.63 1.85 2.12
C GLN A 208 18.12 1.54 1.93
N GLY A 209 18.60 1.69 0.68
CA GLY A 209 19.97 1.38 0.29
C GLY A 209 20.03 0.42 -0.90
N SER A 210 21.23 -0.07 -1.20
CA SER A 210 21.45 -0.92 -2.37
C SER A 210 20.94 -2.35 -2.18
N CYS A 211 20.65 -3.03 -3.29
CA CYS A 211 20.22 -4.41 -3.25
C CYS A 211 21.26 -5.37 -2.70
N GLN A 212 22.55 -5.06 -2.86
CA GLN A 212 23.61 -5.83 -2.20
C GLN A 212 23.50 -5.77 -0.67
N LYS A 213 23.25 -4.57 -0.12
CA LYS A 213 23.06 -4.39 1.33
C LYS A 213 21.81 -5.12 1.81
N TYR A 214 20.72 -5.04 1.05
CA TYR A 214 19.51 -5.81 1.35
C TYR A 214 19.77 -7.32 1.38
N LEU A 215 20.50 -7.87 0.40
CA LEU A 215 20.78 -9.31 0.37
C LEU A 215 21.72 -9.76 1.49
N GLU A 216 22.64 -8.90 1.92
CA GLU A 216 23.46 -9.13 3.13
C GLU A 216 22.61 -9.08 4.40
N TYR A 217 21.69 -8.12 4.49
CA TYR A 217 20.72 -8.01 5.56
C TYR A 217 19.83 -9.26 5.65
N ALA A 218 19.23 -9.65 4.53
CA ALA A 218 18.37 -10.81 4.37
C ALA A 218 19.01 -12.15 4.78
N LYS A 219 20.34 -12.27 4.69
CA LYS A 219 21.08 -13.46 5.13
C LYS A 219 21.22 -13.55 6.65
N ASN A 220 21.20 -12.41 7.32
CA ASN A 220 21.48 -12.30 8.76
C ASN A 220 20.21 -12.21 9.60
N VAL A 221 19.04 -11.97 8.97
CA VAL A 221 17.77 -11.78 9.66
C VAL A 221 16.71 -12.76 9.17
N ASN A 222 15.86 -13.23 10.08
CA ASN A 222 14.65 -13.97 9.71
C ASN A 222 13.61 -12.97 9.20
N ILE A 223 13.69 -12.62 7.92
CA ILE A 223 12.87 -11.59 7.26
C ILE A 223 11.37 -11.80 7.56
N MET A 224 10.90 -13.04 7.59
CA MET A 224 9.51 -13.39 7.88
C MET A 224 9.04 -12.95 9.26
N GLU A 225 9.92 -13.00 10.27
CA GLU A 225 9.59 -12.63 11.65
C GLU A 225 9.57 -11.11 11.83
N GLU A 226 10.42 -10.42 11.09
CA GLU A 226 10.62 -8.98 11.18
C GLU A 226 9.44 -8.18 10.62
N VAL A 227 8.79 -8.70 9.58
CA VAL A 227 7.76 -7.98 8.84
C VAL A 227 6.35 -8.46 9.19
N ALA A 228 6.24 -9.54 9.95
CA ALA A 228 4.98 -9.97 10.53
C ALA A 228 4.44 -8.88 11.47
N GLN A 229 3.36 -8.21 11.06
CA GLN A 229 2.71 -7.20 11.88
C GLN A 229 1.96 -7.88 13.01
N LYS A 230 2.25 -7.49 14.24
CA LYS A 230 1.52 -7.99 15.41
C LYS A 230 0.22 -7.22 15.56
N CYS A 231 -0.86 -7.93 15.85
CA CYS A 231 -2.10 -7.28 16.22
C CYS A 231 -1.94 -6.57 17.58
N ASN A 232 -2.51 -5.37 17.69
CA ASN A 232 -2.53 -4.67 18.96
C ASN A 232 -3.31 -5.49 20.01
N SER A 233 -2.91 -5.36 21.27
CA SER A 233 -3.60 -5.98 22.41
C SER A 233 -5.07 -5.57 22.54
N LEU A 234 -5.40 -4.36 22.08
CA LEU A 234 -6.78 -3.87 21.96
C LEU A 234 -7.38 -4.28 20.61
N GLN A 235 -8.46 -5.05 20.68
CA GLN A 235 -9.20 -5.48 19.50
C GLN A 235 -10.04 -4.33 18.93
N PRO A 236 -10.05 -4.14 17.60
CA PRO A 236 -10.93 -3.18 16.97
C PRO A 236 -12.40 -3.63 17.11
N GLU A 237 -13.27 -2.73 17.57
CA GLU A 237 -14.71 -3.01 17.68
C GLU A 237 -15.36 -3.11 16.29
N THR A 238 -15.01 -2.17 15.41
CA THR A 238 -15.53 -2.04 14.04
C THR A 238 -14.39 -2.04 13.04
N CYS A 239 -14.58 -2.73 11.91
CA CYS A 239 -13.64 -2.76 10.79
C CYS A 239 -14.28 -2.11 9.56
N THR A 240 -13.49 -1.38 8.78
CA THR A 240 -13.91 -0.85 7.50
C THR A 240 -14.09 -1.97 6.48
N GLU A 241 -14.94 -1.75 5.48
CA GLU A 241 -15.20 -2.70 4.38
C GLU A 241 -14.11 -2.68 3.30
N THR A 242 -13.02 -1.92 3.50
CA THR A 242 -11.92 -1.85 2.56
C THR A 242 -11.28 -3.23 2.43
N VAL A 243 -11.24 -3.75 1.19
CA VAL A 243 -10.68 -5.06 0.89
C VAL A 243 -9.18 -4.91 0.59
N GLN A 244 -8.36 -5.39 1.52
CA GLN A 244 -6.92 -5.52 1.38
C GLN A 244 -6.50 -6.84 2.01
N GLU A 245 -6.49 -7.91 1.22
CA GLU A 245 -6.26 -9.25 1.78
C GLU A 245 -4.93 -9.37 2.54
N VAL A 246 -4.99 -9.98 3.72
CA VAL A 246 -3.84 -10.22 4.59
C VAL A 246 -3.75 -11.71 4.93
N CYS A 247 -2.53 -12.20 5.16
CA CYS A 247 -2.26 -13.56 5.57
C CYS A 247 -1.92 -13.56 7.05
N ALA A 248 -2.86 -13.98 7.87
CA ALA A 248 -2.70 -14.03 9.30
C ALA A 248 -2.15 -15.39 9.75
N THR A 249 -1.18 -15.35 10.64
CA THR A 249 -0.69 -16.50 11.40
C THR A 249 -1.54 -16.62 12.67
N GLU A 250 -2.29 -17.71 12.82
CA GLU A 250 -3.21 -17.92 13.94
C GLU A 250 -3.06 -19.31 14.59
N THR A 251 -3.53 -19.42 15.84
CA THR A 251 -3.65 -20.70 16.55
C THR A 251 -4.92 -21.44 16.12
N CYS A 252 -4.79 -22.53 15.37
CA CYS A 252 -5.95 -23.24 14.79
C CYS A 252 -6.69 -24.07 15.85
N ASN A 253 -5.92 -24.71 16.74
CA ASN A 253 -6.40 -25.66 17.73
C ASN A 253 -5.91 -25.29 19.13
N ASP A 254 -6.58 -25.82 20.15
CA ASP A 254 -6.23 -25.60 21.56
C ASP A 254 -4.85 -26.19 21.93
N ASP A 255 -4.32 -27.08 21.09
CA ASP A 255 -2.96 -27.65 21.21
C ASP A 255 -1.84 -26.68 20.80
N GLY A 256 -2.18 -25.44 20.41
CA GLY A 256 -1.20 -24.42 20.01
C GLY A 256 -0.65 -24.60 18.60
N LEU A 257 -1.29 -25.41 17.75
CA LEU A 257 -0.90 -25.57 16.35
C LEU A 257 -1.11 -24.25 15.59
N ILE A 258 -0.09 -23.81 14.87
CA ILE A 258 -0.09 -22.57 14.09
C ILE A 258 -0.48 -22.86 12.64
N CYS A 259 -1.41 -22.08 12.09
CA CYS A 259 -1.77 -22.09 10.66
C CYS A 259 -1.82 -20.67 10.11
N GLN A 260 -1.91 -20.61 8.79
CA GLN A 260 -2.08 -19.39 8.03
C GLN A 260 -3.50 -19.32 7.48
N LYS A 261 -4.13 -18.15 7.58
CA LYS A 261 -5.48 -17.89 7.08
C LYS A 261 -5.57 -16.51 6.44
N THR A 262 -6.21 -16.44 5.26
CA THR A 262 -6.46 -15.17 4.58
C THR A 262 -7.66 -14.45 5.22
N TYR A 263 -7.47 -13.18 5.53
CA TYR A 263 -8.53 -12.25 5.94
C TYR A 263 -8.69 -11.16 4.90
N SER A 264 -9.88 -10.58 4.75
CA SER A 264 -10.11 -9.54 3.74
C SER A 264 -9.50 -8.18 4.10
N ASN A 265 -9.12 -7.96 5.35
CA ASN A 265 -8.26 -6.85 5.78
C ASN A 265 -7.56 -7.11 7.13
N SER A 266 -6.56 -6.29 7.44
CA SER A 266 -5.79 -6.34 8.69
C SER A 266 -6.66 -6.17 9.93
N CYS A 267 -7.68 -5.31 9.89
CA CYS A 267 -8.59 -5.12 11.01
C CYS A 267 -9.34 -6.42 11.35
N LEU A 268 -9.88 -7.12 10.34
CA LEU A 268 -10.57 -8.38 10.55
C LEU A 268 -9.63 -9.50 11.02
N ALA A 269 -8.38 -9.50 10.57
CA ALA A 269 -7.37 -10.39 11.14
C ALA A 269 -7.17 -10.09 12.64
N CYS A 270 -6.97 -8.82 13.01
CA CYS A 270 -6.74 -8.43 14.39
C CYS A 270 -7.97 -8.45 15.30
N LYS A 271 -9.18 -8.56 14.74
CA LYS A 271 -10.39 -8.83 15.51
C LYS A 271 -10.44 -10.27 16.03
N ASN A 272 -9.72 -11.21 15.39
CA ASN A 272 -9.67 -12.59 15.85
C ASN A 272 -8.58 -12.78 16.92
N THR A 273 -8.99 -13.15 18.14
CA THR A 273 -8.10 -13.43 19.29
C THR A 273 -7.02 -14.48 19.00
N LYS A 274 -7.25 -15.37 18.02
CA LYS A 274 -6.33 -16.45 17.68
C LYS A 274 -5.18 -15.99 16.80
N VAL A 275 -5.30 -14.82 16.17
CA VAL A 275 -4.28 -14.26 15.28
C VAL A 275 -3.13 -13.69 16.11
N ILE A 276 -1.93 -14.19 15.82
CA ILE A 276 -0.68 -13.81 16.47
C ILE A 276 -0.06 -12.63 15.69
N SER A 277 -0.03 -12.75 14.37
CA SER A 277 0.52 -11.75 13.45
C SER A 277 -0.11 -11.89 12.07
N TYR A 278 0.10 -10.90 11.21
CA TYR A 278 -0.31 -10.97 9.81
C TYR A 278 0.71 -10.34 8.87
N LEU A 279 0.60 -10.71 7.61
CA LEU A 279 1.35 -10.16 6.49
C LEU A 279 0.38 -9.47 5.54
N PRO A 280 0.73 -8.34 4.92
CA PRO A 280 -0.19 -7.52 4.11
C PRO A 280 -0.43 -8.07 2.69
N PHE A 281 -0.58 -9.40 2.56
CA PHE A 281 -0.88 -10.10 1.31
C PHE A 281 -1.61 -11.42 1.58
N SER A 282 -2.32 -11.97 0.59
CA SER A 282 -3.07 -13.24 0.77
C SER A 282 -2.16 -14.46 1.06
N CYS A 283 -2.67 -15.45 1.80
CA CYS A 283 -1.91 -16.69 2.06
C CYS A 283 -1.73 -17.55 0.81
N PHE A 284 -2.61 -17.44 -0.18
CA PHE A 284 -2.47 -18.18 -1.42
C PHE A 284 -1.25 -17.71 -2.22
N SER A 285 -1.03 -16.40 -2.27
CA SER A 285 0.18 -15.81 -2.86
C SER A 285 1.44 -16.35 -2.19
N TYR A 286 1.41 -16.54 -0.87
CA TYR A 286 2.51 -17.09 -0.09
C TYR A 286 2.78 -18.58 -0.38
N GLN A 287 1.74 -19.42 -0.42
CA GLN A 287 1.91 -20.85 -0.72
C GLN A 287 2.42 -21.09 -2.15
N GLN A 288 1.93 -20.33 -3.12
CA GLN A 288 2.43 -20.39 -4.50
C GLN A 288 3.92 -20.06 -4.55
N PHE A 289 4.35 -19.01 -3.83
CA PHE A 289 5.77 -18.65 -3.74
C PHE A 289 6.64 -19.81 -3.23
N ILE A 290 6.27 -20.42 -2.10
CA ILE A 290 7.05 -21.55 -1.53
C ILE A 290 7.16 -22.71 -2.52
N ILE A 291 6.05 -23.06 -3.19
CA ILE A 291 6.04 -24.15 -4.17
C ILE A 291 6.98 -23.83 -5.34
N TRP A 292 6.92 -22.60 -5.88
CA TRP A 292 7.82 -22.18 -6.96
C TRP A 292 9.29 -22.16 -6.54
N SER A 293 9.60 -21.65 -5.34
CA SER A 293 10.95 -21.66 -4.79
C SER A 293 11.50 -23.09 -4.65
N MET A 294 10.68 -24.03 -4.19
CA MET A 294 11.06 -25.44 -4.10
C MET A 294 11.31 -26.05 -5.49
N ILE A 295 10.44 -25.80 -6.47
CA ILE A 295 10.61 -26.31 -7.84
C ILE A 295 11.92 -25.78 -8.45
N ILE A 296 12.21 -24.48 -8.31
CA ILE A 296 13.45 -23.87 -8.83
C ILE A 296 14.68 -24.51 -8.18
N TYR A 297 14.65 -24.73 -6.86
CA TYR A 297 15.74 -25.37 -6.14
C TYR A 297 16.02 -26.81 -6.60
N PHE A 298 14.99 -27.58 -6.96
CA PHE A 298 15.16 -28.95 -7.47
C PHE A 298 15.61 -29.03 -8.94
N LEU A 299 15.50 -27.93 -9.69
CA LEU A 299 15.89 -27.88 -11.10
C LEU A 299 17.33 -27.35 -11.33
N GLN A 300 17.99 -26.83 -10.29
CA GLN A 300 19.39 -26.40 -10.30
C GLN A 300 20.32 -27.50 -9.78
#